data_AF-A0A443P3K8-F1
#
_entry.id   AF-A0A443P3K8-F1
#
_cell.length_a   1.000
_cell.length_b   1.000
_cell.length_c   1.000
_cell.angle_alpha   90.00
_cell.angle_beta   90.00
_cell.angle_gamma   90.00
#
_symmetry.space_group_name_H-M   'P 1'
#
loop_
_entity.id
_entity.type
_entity.pdbx_description
1 polymer ?
#
loop_
_entity_poly.entity_id
_entity_poly.type
_entity_poly.pdbx_seq_one_letter_code
_entity_poly.pdbx_strand_id
1 'polypeptide(L)'
;MEIESVICECCGLKEDCTQDYITEVKARFDEKWLCGLCAEAVRDELSKGVGKKKDCGVEEAVKAHMSFCRKFKSNPAVQVADGMKQMLRKRTRDLSSSSSLKRST
;
A
#
# COMPACT_ATOMS: atom_id res chain seq x y z
N MET A 1 1.40 -33.07 -5.59
CA MET A 1 1.59 -31.62 -5.81
C MET A 1 1.93 -31.03 -4.46
N GLU A 2 3.14 -30.49 -4.32
CA GLU A 2 3.59 -29.91 -3.05
C GLU A 2 2.98 -28.51 -2.90
N ILE A 3 2.45 -28.22 -1.71
CA ILE A 3 1.82 -26.95 -1.37
C ILE A 3 2.70 -26.25 -0.35
N GLU A 4 3.05 -25.00 -0.62
CA GLU A 4 3.81 -24.11 0.25
C GLU A 4 2.93 -22.92 0.64
N SER A 5 3.11 -22.46 1.89
CA SER A 5 2.41 -21.30 2.41
C SER A 5 3.26 -20.05 2.24
N VAL A 6 2.80 -19.12 1.41
CA VAL A 6 3.57 -17.96 0.94
C VAL A 6 2.85 -16.65 1.27
N ILE A 7 3.63 -15.59 1.49
CA ILE A 7 3.10 -14.27 1.89
C ILE A 7 3.35 -13.28 0.76
N CYS A 8 2.28 -12.68 0.24
CA CYS A 8 2.34 -11.67 -0.80
C CYS A 8 3.20 -10.47 -0.37
N GLU A 9 4.18 -10.12 -1.18
CA GLU A 9 5.13 -9.04 -0.87
C GLU A 9 4.49 -7.64 -0.93
N CYS A 10 3.40 -7.49 -1.69
CA CYS A 10 2.65 -6.25 -1.79
C CYS A 10 1.81 -6.00 -0.53
N CYS A 11 0.86 -6.90 -0.23
CA CYS A 11 -0.18 -6.68 0.77
C CYS A 11 -0.03 -7.49 2.05
N GLY A 12 0.83 -8.52 2.08
CA GLY A 12 1.01 -9.40 3.24
C GLY A 12 -0.06 -10.49 3.38
N LEU A 13 -0.93 -10.67 2.38
CA LEU A 13 -1.88 -11.78 2.35
C LEU A 13 -1.12 -13.11 2.26
N LYS A 14 -1.49 -14.06 3.11
CA LYS A 14 -0.95 -15.42 3.12
C LYS A 14 -1.84 -16.34 2.28
N GLU A 15 -1.24 -17.10 1.38
CA GLU A 15 -1.92 -18.05 0.50
C GLU A 15 -1.17 -19.39 0.49
N ASP A 16 -1.92 -20.49 0.39
CA ASP A 16 -1.36 -21.83 0.20
C ASP A 16 -1.38 -22.13 -1.29
N CYS A 17 -0.19 -22.27 -1.89
CA CYS A 17 0.00 -22.36 -3.33
C CYS A 17 0.95 -23.48 -3.68
N THR A 18 0.87 -23.96 -4.92
CA THR A 18 1.72 -25.05 -5.40
C THR A 18 3.08 -24.48 -5.83
N GLN A 19 4.15 -25.26 -5.70
CA GLN A 19 5.49 -24.77 -6.03
C GLN A 19 5.61 -24.27 -7.48
N ASP A 20 4.94 -24.98 -8.40
CA ASP A 20 4.91 -24.63 -9.82
C ASP A 20 4.24 -23.27 -10.04
N TYR A 21 3.11 -23.03 -9.37
CA TYR A 21 2.41 -21.74 -9.45
C TYR A 21 3.22 -20.61 -8.83
N ILE A 22 3.88 -20.85 -7.69
CA ILE A 22 4.77 -19.88 -7.06
C ILE A 22 5.90 -19.47 -8.00
N THR A 23 6.53 -20.46 -8.65
CA THR A 23 7.63 -20.23 -9.59
C THR A 23 7.16 -19.44 -10.82
N GLU A 24 6.01 -19.80 -11.38
CA GLU A 24 5.41 -19.11 -12.51
C GLU A 24 5.09 -17.64 -12.20
N VAL A 25 4.49 -17.38 -11.04
CA VAL A 25 4.16 -16.00 -10.61
C VAL A 25 5.44 -15.19 -10.43
N LYS A 26 6.46 -15.72 -9.75
CA LYS A 26 7.74 -15.02 -9.57
C LYS A 26 8.41 -14.68 -10.90
N ALA A 27 8.40 -15.60 -11.86
CA ALA A 27 8.96 -15.36 -13.19
C ALA A 27 8.24 -14.23 -13.95
N ARG A 28 6.94 -14.00 -13.68
CA ARG A 28 6.13 -12.96 -14.32
C ARG A 28 6.21 -11.59 -13.65
N PHE A 29 6.64 -11.51 -12.40
CA PHE A 29 6.54 -10.30 -11.58
C PHE A 29 7.84 -9.95 -10.86
N ASP A 30 8.96 -9.88 -11.59
CA ASP A 30 10.25 -9.41 -11.06
C ASP A 30 10.74 -10.24 -9.86
N GLU A 31 10.64 -11.56 -9.97
CA GLU A 31 11.02 -12.56 -8.95
C GLU A 31 10.23 -12.47 -7.63
N LYS A 32 9.19 -11.63 -7.58
CA LYS A 32 8.37 -11.41 -6.39
C LYS A 32 7.12 -12.28 -6.39
N TRP A 33 6.76 -12.77 -5.22
CA TRP A 33 5.49 -13.45 -5.03
C TRP A 33 4.36 -12.43 -4.79
N LEU A 34 3.33 -12.50 -5.64
CA LEU A 34 2.12 -11.70 -5.56
C LEU A 34 0.92 -12.63 -5.36
N CYS A 35 0.02 -12.27 -4.45
CA CYS A 35 -1.26 -12.96 -4.36
C CYS A 35 -2.10 -12.74 -5.62
N GLY A 36 -3.11 -13.59 -5.84
CA GLY A 36 -3.95 -13.53 -7.04
C GLY A 36 -4.50 -12.13 -7.34
N LEU A 37 -4.96 -11.41 -6.31
CA LEU A 37 -5.51 -10.05 -6.46
C LEU A 37 -4.47 -9.00 -6.81
N CYS A 38 -3.30 -9.01 -6.16
CA CYS A 38 -2.21 -8.09 -6.47
C CYS A 38 -1.64 -8.36 -7.86
N ALA A 39 -1.55 -9.63 -8.25
CA ALA A 39 -1.12 -10.01 -9.58
C ALA A 39 -2.07 -9.45 -10.65
N GLU A 40 -3.39 -9.54 -10.47
CA GLU A 40 -4.36 -8.97 -11.43
C GLU A 40 -4.26 -7.44 -11.50
N ALA A 41 -4.10 -6.77 -10.36
CA ALA A 41 -3.95 -5.32 -10.31
C ALA A 41 -2.70 -4.85 -11.09
N VAL A 42 -1.56 -5.53 -10.93
CA VAL A 42 -0.33 -5.21 -11.68
C VAL A 42 -0.52 -5.45 -13.19
N ARG A 43 -1.20 -6.55 -13.59
CA ARG A 43 -1.49 -6.81 -15.02
C ARG A 43 -2.38 -5.74 -15.65
N ASP A 44 -3.38 -5.26 -14.91
CA ASP A 44 -4.27 -4.19 -15.36
C ASP A 44 -3.51 -2.85 -15.52
N GLU A 45 -2.60 -2.54 -14.59
CA GLU A 45 -1.72 -1.37 -14.68
C GLU A 45 -0.80 -1.43 -15.93
N LEU A 46 -0.20 -2.59 -16.21
CA LEU A 46 0.63 -2.82 -17.40
C LEU A 46 -0.19 -2.67 -18.69
N SER A 47 -1.40 -3.22 -18.72
CA SER A 47 -2.29 -3.15 -19.89
C SER A 47 -2.75 -1.72 -20.20
N LYS A 48 -2.91 -0.88 -19.18
CA LYS A 48 -3.27 0.55 -19.33
C LYS A 48 -2.12 1.43 -19.83
N GLY A 49 -0.87 1.00 -19.68
CA GLY A 49 0.33 1.74 -20.13
C GLY A 49 0.52 1.77 -21.65
N VAL A 50 -0.04 0.80 -22.37
CA VAL A 50 0.17 0.56 -23.82
C VAL A 50 -0.27 1.74 -24.71
N GLY A 51 -1.09 2.67 -24.20
CA GLY A 51 -1.55 3.86 -24.94
C GLY A 51 -0.83 5.17 -24.61
N LYS A 52 0.08 5.21 -23.62
CA LYS A 52 0.53 6.47 -22.99
C LYS A 52 2.05 6.56 -22.82
N LYS A 53 2.83 6.51 -23.91
CA LYS A 53 4.24 6.95 -24.03
C LYS A 53 5.27 6.50 -22.97
N LYS A 54 4.90 5.59 -22.06
CA LYS A 54 5.79 4.96 -21.10
C LYS A 54 5.43 3.49 -21.07
N ASP A 55 6.25 2.69 -21.72
CA ASP A 55 6.35 1.27 -21.41
C ASP A 55 6.81 1.18 -19.94
N CYS A 56 5.89 1.18 -18.99
CA CYS A 56 6.24 0.84 -17.62
C CYS A 56 6.60 -0.64 -17.62
N GLY A 57 7.87 -0.94 -17.33
CA GLY A 57 8.29 -2.33 -17.19
C GLY A 57 7.52 -3.02 -16.05
N VAL A 58 7.46 -4.34 -16.08
CA VAL A 58 6.88 -5.17 -15.01
C VAL A 58 7.42 -4.74 -13.64
N GLU A 59 8.73 -4.52 -13.53
CA GLU A 59 9.37 -4.04 -12.29
C GLU A 59 8.76 -2.71 -11.79
N GLU A 60 8.56 -1.73 -12.69
CA GLU A 60 8.01 -0.42 -12.34
C GLU A 60 6.56 -0.53 -11.86
N ALA A 61 5.75 -1.34 -12.55
CA ALA A 61 4.36 -1.61 -12.15
C ALA A 61 4.29 -2.31 -10.78
N VAL A 62 5.09 -3.35 -10.56
CA VAL A 62 5.16 -4.04 -9.26
C VAL A 62 5.58 -3.06 -8.16
N LYS A 63 6.59 -2.22 -8.40
CA LYS A 63 7.07 -1.21 -7.43
C LYS A 63 6.02 -0.15 -7.12
N ALA A 64 5.28 0.31 -8.12
CA ALA A 64 4.17 1.24 -7.95
C ALA A 64 3.06 0.62 -7.09
N HIS A 65 2.66 -0.61 -7.41
CA HIS A 65 1.64 -1.34 -6.66
C HIS A 65 2.05 -1.62 -5.22
N MET A 66 3.28 -2.05 -4.96
CA MET A 66 3.81 -2.23 -3.60
C MET A 66 3.76 -0.91 -2.80
N SER A 67 4.10 0.20 -3.43
CA SER A 67 4.05 1.53 -2.80
C SER A 67 2.61 1.93 -2.46
N PHE A 68 1.65 1.57 -3.31
CA PHE A 68 0.22 1.74 -3.03
C PHE A 68 -0.24 0.87 -1.85
N CYS A 69 0.01 -0.43 -1.87
CA CYS A 69 -0.39 -1.35 -0.80
C CYS A 69 0.16 -0.93 0.57
N ARG A 70 1.42 -0.47 0.62
CA ARG A 70 2.04 -0.01 1.87
C ARG A 70 1.28 1.14 2.56
N LYS A 71 0.59 2.00 1.82
CA LYS A 71 -0.21 3.09 2.41
C LYS A 71 -1.39 2.56 3.22
N PHE A 72 -1.99 1.46 2.77
CA PHE A 72 -3.17 0.86 3.38
C PHE A 72 -2.86 -0.29 4.34
N LYS A 73 -1.57 -0.62 4.56
CA LYS A 73 -1.15 -1.53 5.64
C LYS A 73 -1.43 -0.98 7.04
N SER A 74 -1.66 0.33 7.17
CA SER A 74 -2.05 0.93 8.44
C SER A 74 -3.50 0.56 8.75
N ASN A 75 -3.75 0.06 9.97
CA ASN A 75 -5.10 -0.20 10.45
C ASN A 75 -5.93 1.10 10.29
N PRO A 76 -7.10 1.08 9.64
CA PRO A 76 -7.95 2.26 9.48
C PRO A 76 -8.20 3.01 10.80
N ALA A 77 -8.28 2.29 11.92
CA ALA A 77 -8.41 2.88 13.26
C ALA A 77 -7.21 3.78 13.64
N VAL A 78 -6.00 3.46 13.20
CA VAL A 78 -4.80 4.28 13.44
C VAL A 78 -4.91 5.60 12.67
N GLN A 79 -5.38 5.57 11.42
CA GLN A 79 -5.58 6.79 10.62
C GLN A 79 -6.65 7.69 11.25
N VAL A 80 -7.76 7.08 11.73
CA VAL A 80 -8.81 7.80 12.47
C VAL A 80 -8.23 8.42 13.74
N ALA A 81 -7.48 7.66 14.54
CA ALA A 81 -6.86 8.15 15.77
C ALA A 81 -5.87 9.29 15.50
N ASP A 82 -5.06 9.21 14.44
CA ASP A 82 -4.16 10.29 14.03
C ASP A 82 -4.92 11.55 13.60
N GLY A 83 -6.04 11.38 12.87
CA GLY A 83 -6.95 12.47 12.56
C GLY A 83 -7.49 13.17 13.81
N MET A 84 -8.00 12.39 14.77
CA MET A 84 -8.48 12.91 16.06
C MET A 84 -7.38 13.64 16.84
N LYS A 85 -6.18 13.05 16.90
CA LYS A 85 -5.00 13.62 17.55
C LYS A 85 -4.61 14.97 16.94
N GLN A 86 -4.65 15.10 15.61
CA GLN A 86 -4.39 16.37 14.94
C GLN A 86 -5.47 17.42 15.26
N MET A 87 -6.74 17.03 15.31
CA MET A 87 -7.84 17.94 15.66
C MET A 87 -7.69 18.48 17.10
N LEU A 88 -7.37 17.61 18.05
CA LEU A 88 -7.14 18.01 19.45
C LEU A 88 -5.93 18.95 19.57
N ARG A 89 -4.82 18.63 18.90
CA ARG A 89 -3.61 19.49 18.87
C ARG A 89 -3.88 20.87 18.28
N LYS A 90 -4.67 20.97 17.20
CA LYS A 90 -5.07 22.25 16.60
C LYS A 90 -5.87 23.09 17.61
N ARG A 91 -6.89 22.50 18.24
CA ARG A 91 -7.71 23.18 19.27
C ARG A 91 -6.89 23.70 20.45
N THR A 92 -5.93 22.92 20.96
CA THR A 92 -5.05 23.37 22.05
C THR A 92 -4.21 24.59 21.62
N ARG A 93 -3.73 24.62 20.38
CA ARG A 93 -2.98 25.77 19.84
C ARG A 93 -3.86 27.02 19.75
N ASP A 94 -5.10 26.88 19.29
CA ASP A 94 -6.06 27.98 19.19
C ASP A 94 -6.52 28.49 20.58
N LEU A 95 -6.57 27.61 21.58
CA LEU A 95 -6.81 27.97 22.98
C LEU A 95 -5.58 28.68 23.61
N SER A 96 -4.37 28.27 23.26
CA SER A 96 -3.14 28.91 23.74
C SER A 96 -2.96 30.32 23.16
N SER A 97 -3.33 30.55 21.89
CA SER A 97 -3.29 31.88 21.29
C SER A 97 -4.36 32.80 21.87
N SER A 98 -5.59 32.30 22.03
CA SER A 98 -6.69 33.08 22.62
C SER A 98 -6.50 33.39 24.11
N SER A 99 -5.86 32.50 24.89
CA SER A 99 -5.51 32.77 26.29
C SER A 99 -4.33 33.75 26.44
N SER A 100 -3.41 33.81 25.47
CA SER A 100 -2.34 34.82 25.44
C SER A 100 -2.89 36.22 25.11
N LEU A 101 -3.88 36.31 24.22
CA LEU A 101 -4.59 37.55 23.91
C LEU A 101 -5.40 38.11 25.10
N LYS A 102 -5.99 37.23 25.92
CA LYS A 102 -6.79 37.62 27.11
C LYS A 102 -5.97 38.01 28.34
N ARG A 103 -4.65 37.77 28.34
CA ARG A 103 -3.77 38.06 29.48
C ARG A 103 -3.00 39.39 29.32
N SER A 104 -3.27 40.12 28.24
CA SER A 104 -2.57 41.36 27.84
C SER A 104 -3.42 42.63 28.00
N THR A 105 -4.57 42.54 28.66
CA THR A 105 -5.47 43.63 29.07
C THR A 105 -5.72 43.51 30.56
#